data_AF-A0A1G6RC57-F1
#
_entry.id   AF-A0A1G6RC57-F1
#
_cell.length_a   1.000
_cell.length_b   1.000
_cell.length_c   1.000
_cell.angle_alpha   90.00
_cell.angle_beta   90.00
_cell.angle_gamma   90.00
#
_symmetry.space_group_name_H-M   'P 1'
#
loop_
_entity.id
_entity.type
_entity.pdbx_description
1 polymer ?
#
loop_
_entity_poly.entity_id
_entity_poly.type
_entity_poly.pdbx_seq_one_letter_code
_entity_poly.pdbx_strand_id
1 'polypeptide(L)'
;MSVNDENVGLGRRGCLGLFLVGLAFVVLIFAGLIYIMTRPQDSEIEAGERAAIEACWKSAQATERSFTEESCQEMEKQFLRKFGHQP
;
A
#
# COMPACT_ATOMS: atom_id res chain seq x y z
N MET A 1 -20.83 38.58 -31.10
CA MET A 1 -20.30 37.32 -30.55
C MET A 1 -21.42 36.30 -30.64
N SER A 2 -21.30 35.35 -31.57
CA SER A 2 -22.27 34.26 -31.74
C SER A 2 -21.92 33.18 -30.72
N VAL A 3 -22.85 32.92 -29.81
CA VAL A 3 -22.78 31.81 -28.85
C VAL A 3 -22.89 30.54 -29.69
N ASN A 4 -21.80 29.78 -29.78
CA ASN A 4 -21.82 28.45 -30.36
C ASN A 4 -22.61 27.54 -29.41
N ASP A 5 -23.86 27.29 -29.78
CA ASP A 5 -24.69 26.25 -29.20
C ASP A 5 -24.12 24.89 -29.64
N GLU A 6 -23.14 24.38 -28.90
CA GLU A 6 -22.64 23.02 -29.05
C GLU A 6 -23.71 22.03 -28.56
N ASN A 7 -24.76 21.87 -29.36
CA ASN A 7 -25.65 20.73 -29.28
C ASN A 7 -24.92 19.49 -29.81
N VAL A 8 -23.97 18.98 -29.03
CA VAL A 8 -23.35 17.67 -29.29
C VAL A 8 -24.35 16.61 -28.84
N GLY A 9 -25.31 16.32 -29.72
CA GLY A 9 -26.16 15.14 -29.62
C GLY A 9 -25.26 13.90 -29.61
N LEU A 10 -24.96 13.42 -28.41
CA LEU A 10 -24.05 12.30 -28.21
C LEU A 10 -24.74 11.01 -28.68
N GLY A 11 -24.59 10.68 -29.97
CA GLY A 11 -25.17 9.46 -30.53
C GLY A 11 -24.74 8.21 -29.74
N ARG A 12 -25.48 7.11 -29.87
CA ARG A 12 -25.24 5.84 -29.13
C ARG A 12 -23.77 5.37 -29.12
N ARG A 13 -23.01 5.69 -30.17
CA ARG A 13 -21.56 5.44 -30.28
C ARG A 13 -20.70 6.39 -29.43
N GLY A 14 -21.06 7.67 -29.33
CA GLY A 14 -20.40 8.64 -28.45
C GLY A 14 -20.65 8.35 -26.98
N CYS A 15 -21.88 7.94 -26.63
CA CYS A 15 -22.21 7.54 -25.26
C CYS A 15 -21.41 6.29 -24.84
N LEU A 16 -21.36 5.27 -25.70
CA LEU A 16 -20.53 4.07 -25.47
C LEU A 16 -19.04 4.42 -25.33
N GLY A 17 -18.54 5.35 -26.15
CA GLY A 17 -17.16 5.83 -26.07
C GLY A 17 -16.83 6.48 -24.73
N LEU A 18 -17.70 7.36 -24.21
CA LEU A 18 -17.50 7.97 -22.90
C LEU A 18 -17.50 6.94 -21.77
N PHE A 19 -18.40 5.94 -21.83
CA PHE A 19 -18.42 4.85 -20.86
C PHE A 19 -17.13 4.03 -20.86
N LEU A 20 -16.59 3.71 -22.04
CA LEU A 20 -15.35 2.95 -22.16
C LEU A 20 -14.14 3.75 -21.65
N VAL A 21 -14.06 5.05 -21.94
CA VAL A 21 -13.00 5.93 -21.43
C VAL A 21 -13.08 6.03 -19.91
N GLY A 22 -14.28 6.22 -19.35
CA GLY A 22 -14.50 6.25 -17.91
C GLY A 22 -14.10 4.94 -17.24
N LEU A 23 -14.48 3.80 -17.83
CA LEU A 23 -14.09 2.48 -17.33
C LEU A 23 -12.56 2.29 -17.38
N ALA A 24 -11.92 2.65 -18.49
CA ALA A 24 -10.47 2.56 -18.65
C ALA A 24 -9.74 3.44 -17.62
N PHE A 25 -10.24 4.64 -17.36
CA PHE A 25 -9.70 5.53 -16.32
C PHE A 25 -9.77 4.90 -14.93
N VAL A 26 -10.93 4.35 -14.55
CA VAL A 26 -11.09 3.65 -13.27
C VAL A 26 -10.13 2.46 -13.16
N VAL A 27 -10.03 1.64 -14.21
CA VAL A 27 -9.09 0.51 -14.25
C VAL A 27 -7.65 0.98 -14.10
N LEU A 28 -7.24 2.06 -14.77
CA LEU A 28 -5.89 2.62 -14.66
C LEU A 28 -5.57 3.11 -13.25
N ILE A 29 -6.52 3.75 -12.57
CA ILE A 29 -6.34 4.19 -11.18
C ILE A 29 -6.11 2.98 -10.27
N PHE A 30 -6.97 1.95 -10.36
CA PHE A 30 -6.81 0.75 -9.54
C PHE A 30 -5.52 -0.02 -9.87
N ALA A 31 -5.17 -0.15 -11.15
CA ALA A 31 -3.92 -0.77 -11.55
C ALA A 31 -2.71 -0.01 -11.01
N GLY A 32 -2.74 1.33 -11.03
CA GLY A 32 -1.69 2.18 -10.45
C GLY A 32 -1.58 2.02 -8.93
N LEU A 33 -2.71 2.02 -8.22
CA LEU A 33 -2.73 1.80 -6.77
C LEU A 33 -2.21 0.41 -6.39
N ILE A 34 -2.68 -0.63 -7.08
CA ILE A 34 -2.19 -2.00 -6.89
C ILE A 34 -0.70 -2.04 -7.17
N TYR A 35 -0.24 -1.46 -8.27
CA TYR A 35 1.18 -1.43 -8.61
C TYR A 35 2.00 -0.75 -7.50
N ILE A 36 1.60 0.42 -7.01
CA ILE A 36 2.32 1.12 -5.92
C ILE A 36 2.30 0.30 -4.62
N MET A 37 1.16 -0.28 -4.25
CA MET A 37 1.01 -1.06 -3.01
C MET A 37 1.69 -2.43 -3.06
N THR A 38 1.83 -3.02 -4.25
CA THR A 38 2.49 -4.32 -4.46
C THR A 38 3.95 -4.18 -4.85
N ARG A 39 4.42 -2.97 -5.17
CA ARG A 39 5.85 -2.73 -5.37
C ARG A 39 6.55 -2.98 -4.03
N PRO A 40 7.60 -3.82 -4.03
CA PRO A 40 8.35 -4.11 -2.83
C PRO A 40 9.03 -2.81 -2.36
N GLN A 41 8.46 -2.19 -1.33
CA GLN A 41 9.17 -1.25 -0.46
C GLN A 41 10.03 -2.02 0.55
N ASP A 42 10.46 -3.22 0.19
CA ASP A 42 10.91 -4.24 1.12
C ASP A 42 12.15 -3.80 1.87
N SER A 43 13.15 -3.19 1.23
CA SER A 43 14.39 -2.85 1.92
C SER A 43 14.24 -1.77 3.00
N GLU A 44 13.44 -0.72 2.75
CA GLU A 44 13.23 0.34 3.75
C GLU A 44 12.26 -0.10 4.84
N ILE A 45 11.20 -0.81 4.49
CA ILE A 45 10.24 -1.34 5.47
C ILE A 45 10.91 -2.41 6.32
N GLU A 46 11.68 -3.32 5.74
CA GLU A 46 12.43 -4.35 6.46
C GLU A 46 13.45 -3.71 7.41
N ALA A 47 14.21 -2.70 6.96
CA ALA A 47 15.15 -1.99 7.82
C ALA A 47 14.43 -1.30 9.00
N GLY A 48 13.26 -0.70 8.77
CA GLY A 48 12.44 -0.08 9.81
C GLY A 48 11.91 -1.10 10.83
N GLU A 49 11.40 -2.23 10.36
CA GLU A 49 10.89 -3.31 11.21
C GLU A 49 12.02 -3.96 12.03
N ARG A 50 13.20 -4.15 11.42
CA ARG A 50 14.41 -4.61 12.10
C ARG A 50 14.83 -3.66 13.22
N ALA A 51 14.87 -2.36 12.93
CA ALA A 51 15.20 -1.34 13.93
C ALA A 51 14.18 -1.29 15.08
N ALA A 52 12.89 -1.50 14.79
CA ALA A 52 11.84 -1.58 15.81
C ALA A 52 12.01 -2.79 16.73
N ILE A 53 12.36 -3.96 16.18
CA ILE A 53 12.67 -5.17 16.95
C ILE A 53 13.91 -4.96 17.85
N GLU A 54 14.97 -4.35 17.30
CA GLU A 54 16.17 -4.05 18.09
C GLU A 54 15.87 -3.08 19.25
N ALA A 55 15.06 -2.05 18.99
CA ALA A 55 14.61 -1.12 20.03
C ALA A 55 13.75 -1.81 21.09
N CYS A 56 12.88 -2.75 20.68
CA CYS A 56 12.10 -3.58 21.60
C CYS A 56 13.01 -4.35 22.55
N TRP A 57 14.01 -5.07 22.03
CA TRP A 57 14.94 -5.84 22.87
C TRP A 57 15.79 -4.96 23.79
N LYS A 58 16.22 -3.78 23.35
CA LYS A 58 16.89 -2.81 24.22
C LYS A 58 15.99 -2.37 25.38
N SER A 59 14.70 -2.16 25.11
CA SER A 59 13.72 -1.78 26.12
C SER A 59 13.38 -2.92 27.09
N ALA A 60 13.32 -4.16 26.59
CA ALA A 60 13.09 -5.36 27.39
C ALA A 60 14.27 -5.65 28.31
N GLN A 61 15.52 -5.50 27.85
CA GLN A 61 16.70 -5.62 28.72
C GLN A 61 16.75 -4.57 29.84
N ALA A 62 16.18 -3.38 29.58
CA ALA A 62 16.07 -2.32 30.59
C ALA A 62 14.91 -2.53 31.58
N THR A 63 14.01 -3.50 31.34
CA THR A 63 12.79 -3.73 32.12
C THR A 63 12.63 -5.22 32.44
N GLU A 64 12.71 -5.64 33.71
CA GLU A 64 12.53 -7.06 34.14
C GLU A 64 11.09 -7.61 33.98
N ARG A 65 10.32 -7.17 32.99
CA ARG A 65 8.97 -7.67 32.71
C ARG A 65 9.02 -8.67 31.56
N SER A 66 8.63 -9.91 31.84
CA SER A 66 8.47 -10.99 30.85
C SER A 66 7.52 -10.62 29.70
N PHE A 67 6.49 -9.81 29.96
CA PHE A 67 5.55 -9.33 28.92
C PHE A 67 6.25 -8.54 27.80
N THR A 68 7.35 -7.85 28.12
CA THR A 68 8.15 -7.10 27.14
C THR A 68 8.90 -8.04 26.21
N GLU A 69 9.45 -9.14 26.73
CA GLU A 69 10.15 -10.16 25.93
C GLU A 69 9.19 -10.92 25.02
N GLU A 70 8.01 -11.30 25.53
CA GLU A 70 6.95 -11.94 24.74
C GLU A 70 6.49 -11.04 23.59
N SER A 71 6.34 -9.73 23.85
CA SER A 71 5.98 -8.76 22.81
C SER A 71 7.06 -8.64 21.73
N CYS A 72 8.34 -8.62 22.10
CA CYS A 72 9.44 -8.59 21.13
C CYS A 72 9.50 -9.88 20.30
N GLN A 73 9.29 -11.04 20.91
CA GLN A 73 9.22 -12.31 20.18
C GLN A 73 8.05 -12.36 19.18
N GLU A 74 6.89 -11.80 19.53
CA GLU A 74 5.78 -11.71 18.57
C GLU A 74 6.12 -10.80 17.38
N MET A 75 6.86 -9.71 17.60
CA MET A 75 7.34 -8.87 16.51
C MET A 75 8.28 -9.64 15.56
N GLU A 76 9.20 -10.44 16.09
CA GLU A 76 10.06 -11.30 15.26
C GLU A 76 9.27 -12.33 14.46
N LYS A 77 8.21 -12.91 15.03
CA LYS A 77 7.31 -13.82 14.30
C LYS A 77 6.58 -13.11 13.16
N GLN A 78 6.14 -11.86 13.38
CA GLN A 78 5.54 -11.05 12.32
C GLN A 78 6.56 -10.75 11.21
N PHE A 79 7.80 -10.42 11.58
CA PHE A 79 8.88 -10.17 10.64
C PHE A 79 9.17 -11.41 9.80
N LEU A 80 9.34 -12.58 10.42
CA LEU A 80 9.58 -13.84 9.72
C LEU A 80 8.44 -14.18 8.76
N ARG A 81 7.19 -13.94 9.16
CA ARG A 81 6.02 -14.17 8.30
C ARG A 81 5.95 -13.18 7.13
N LYS A 82 6.45 -11.97 7.30
CA LYS A 82 6.42 -10.88 6.30
C LYS A 82 7.56 -10.99 5.29
N PHE A 83 8.77 -11.36 5.73
CA PHE A 83 10.00 -11.33 4.92
C PHE A 83 10.64 -12.70 4.65
N GLY A 84 10.23 -13.75 5.38
CA GLY A 84 10.70 -15.13 5.14
C GLY A 84 12.11 -15.44 5.69
N HIS A 85 12.73 -14.52 6.43
CA HIS A 85 13.99 -14.75 7.15
C HIS A 85 13.95 -14.08 8.55
N GLN A 86 14.95 -14.39 9.38
CA GLN A 86 15.06 -13.76 10.71
C GLN A 86 15.46 -12.27 10.60
N PRO A 87 15.00 -11.42 11.55
CA PRO A 87 15.36 -10.01 11.64
C PRO A 87 16.83 -9.78 12.00
#